data_AF-A0A2T2UAA4-F1
#
_entry.id   AF-A0A2T2UAA4-F1
#
_cell.length_a   1.000
_cell.length_b   1.000
_cell.length_c   1.000
_cell.angle_alpha   90.00
_cell.angle_beta   90.00
_cell.angle_gamma   90.00
#
_symmetry.space_group_name_H-M   'P 1'
#
loop_
_entity.id
_entity.type
_entity.pdbx_description
1 polymer ?
#
loop_
_entity_poly.entity_id
_entity_poly.type
_entity_poly.pdbx_seq_one_letter_code
_entity_poly.pdbx_strand_id
1 'polypeptide(L)'
;MLDQGHTPRCLIRGRARDLAVQDDAIEIATGDVTRPASLDGAFADCDAVVHLVGIIDERPAHGVTFDRIHVDGTQHVVDAARNAGIDCFIHMSANGARPDDGTAYQRTKWTAEQRVSDAGFDHWAIFRPSLLFGTPDPGRPEFASQLLNDLVRPFPLLPVFGDGRYEM
;
A
#
# COMPACT_ATOMS: atom_id res chain seq x y z
N MET A 1 15.97 6.40 0.63
CA MET A 1 16.59 5.07 0.84
C MET A 1 17.97 5.08 0.21
N LEU A 2 18.08 4.99 -1.12
CA LEU A 2 19.36 4.96 -1.85
C LEU A 2 20.26 6.18 -1.55
N ASP A 3 19.73 7.40 -1.65
CA ASP A 3 20.49 8.63 -1.36
C ASP A 3 21.01 8.73 0.09
N GLN A 4 20.43 7.93 1.00
CA GLN A 4 20.85 7.85 2.40
C GLN A 4 21.73 6.63 2.68
N GLY A 5 22.16 5.90 1.63
CA GLY A 5 23.05 4.74 1.74
C GLY A 5 22.37 3.43 2.16
N HIS A 6 21.03 3.36 2.13
CA HIS A 6 20.32 2.10 2.42
C HIS A 6 20.21 1.23 1.16
N THR A 7 20.19 -0.09 1.36
CA THR A 7 19.99 -1.12 0.33
C THR A 7 18.53 -1.58 0.34
N PRO A 8 17.64 -1.02 -0.49
CA PRO A 8 16.24 -1.43 -0.50
C PRO A 8 16.07 -2.79 -1.18
N ARG A 9 15.36 -3.70 -0.51
CA ARG A 9 14.81 -4.90 -1.15
C ARG A 9 13.35 -4.66 -1.55
N CYS A 10 13.09 -4.65 -2.84
CA CYS A 10 11.76 -4.44 -3.40
C CYS A 10 11.02 -5.76 -3.59
N LEU A 11 9.99 -6.00 -2.77
CA LEU A 11 9.05 -7.10 -2.97
C LEU A 11 8.07 -6.78 -4.10
N ILE A 12 8.15 -7.52 -5.21
CA ILE A 12 7.34 -7.27 -6.41
C ILE A 12 6.59 -8.54 -6.88
N ARG A 13 5.40 -8.33 -7.46
CA ARG A 13 4.66 -9.39 -8.19
C ARG A 13 5.07 -9.49 -9.67
N GLY A 14 5.68 -8.44 -10.20
CA GLY A 14 6.02 -8.27 -11.62
C GLY A 14 7.50 -8.48 -11.89
N ARG A 15 8.01 -7.80 -12.92
CA ARG A 15 9.42 -7.90 -13.33
C ARG A 15 10.20 -6.73 -12.76
N ALA A 16 11.49 -6.92 -12.47
CA ALA A 16 12.35 -5.85 -11.95
C ALA A 16 12.38 -4.59 -12.84
N ARG A 17 12.28 -4.77 -14.16
CA ARG A 17 12.17 -3.67 -15.14
C ARG A 17 10.92 -2.80 -14.99
N ASP A 18 9.94 -3.25 -14.21
CA ASP A 18 8.70 -2.51 -13.96
C ASP A 18 8.85 -1.56 -12.74
N LEU A 19 10.02 -1.51 -12.09
CA LEU A 19 10.35 -0.53 -11.04
C LEU A 19 10.63 0.86 -11.65
N ALA A 20 10.16 1.90 -10.97
CA ALA A 20 10.36 3.30 -11.36
C ALA A 20 11.83 3.73 -11.34
N VAL A 21 12.64 3.11 -10.47
CA VAL A 21 14.08 3.34 -10.36
C VAL A 21 14.82 2.05 -10.67
N GLN A 22 15.83 2.15 -11.53
CA GLN A 22 16.75 1.06 -11.86
C GLN A 22 18.10 1.42 -11.24
N ASP A 23 18.54 0.65 -10.25
CA ASP A 23 19.79 0.85 -9.52
C ASP A 23 20.31 -0.51 -9.05
N ASP A 24 21.61 -0.75 -9.19
CA ASP A 24 22.26 -2.03 -8.85
C ASP A 24 22.21 -2.34 -7.34
N ALA A 25 22.00 -1.32 -6.49
CA ALA A 25 21.81 -1.49 -5.06
C ALA A 25 20.38 -1.93 -4.69
N ILE A 26 19.44 -1.99 -5.63
CA ILE A 26 18.09 -2.49 -5.37
C ILE A 26 18.09 -4.01 -5.48
N GLU A 27 17.79 -4.68 -4.37
CA GLU A 27 17.55 -6.12 -4.36
C GLU A 27 16.09 -6.42 -4.74
N ILE A 28 15.87 -7.54 -5.41
CA ILE A 28 14.53 -7.94 -5.86
C ILE A 28 14.09 -9.20 -5.15
N ALA A 29 12.98 -9.12 -4.43
CA ALA A 29 12.24 -10.28 -3.94
C ALA A 29 10.95 -10.44 -4.76
N THR A 30 10.66 -11.65 -5.23
CA THR A 30 9.39 -11.91 -5.92
C THR A 30 8.40 -12.53 -4.94
N GLY A 31 7.22 -11.93 -4.80
CA GLY A 31 6.18 -12.44 -3.91
C GLY A 31 4.86 -11.71 -4.04
N ASP A 32 3.81 -12.30 -3.48
CA ASP A 32 2.45 -11.79 -3.49
C ASP A 32 1.88 -11.86 -2.08
N VAL A 33 1.50 -10.71 -1.52
CA VAL A 33 0.95 -10.64 -0.16
C VAL A 33 -0.32 -11.46 0.01
N THR A 34 -1.03 -11.80 -1.06
CA THR A 34 -2.22 -12.67 -1.00
C THR A 34 -1.88 -14.17 -1.01
N ARG A 35 -0.59 -14.52 -1.06
CA ARG A 35 -0.07 -15.89 -1.05
C ARG A 35 1.07 -16.00 -0.01
N PRO A 36 0.76 -16.40 1.24
CA PRO A 36 1.73 -16.40 2.35
C PRO A 36 3.05 -17.10 2.03
N ALA A 37 2.99 -18.30 1.44
CA ALA A 37 4.17 -19.09 1.07
C ALA A 37 5.08 -18.41 0.03
N SER A 38 4.61 -17.36 -0.65
CA SER A 38 5.46 -16.59 -1.57
C SER A 38 6.28 -15.50 -0.88
N LEU A 39 6.10 -15.32 0.43
CA LEU A 39 6.84 -14.38 1.26
C LEU A 39 8.01 -15.04 2.01
N ASP A 40 8.15 -16.36 1.89
CA ASP A 40 9.21 -17.12 2.54
C ASP A 40 10.59 -16.61 2.13
N GLY A 41 11.38 -16.17 3.11
CA GLY A 41 12.72 -15.61 2.89
C GLY A 41 12.75 -14.20 2.29
N ALA A 42 11.60 -13.60 1.93
CA ALA A 42 11.55 -12.26 1.33
C ALA A 42 12.17 -11.18 2.24
N PHE A 43 12.04 -11.35 3.55
CA PHE A 43 12.50 -10.43 4.59
C PHE A 43 13.80 -10.86 5.27
N ALA A 44 14.45 -11.93 4.80
CA ALA A 44 15.72 -12.38 5.38
C ALA A 44 16.80 -11.28 5.28
N ASP A 45 17.57 -11.09 6.36
CA ASP A 45 18.65 -10.10 6.44
C ASP A 45 18.22 -8.64 6.22
N CYS A 46 16.92 -8.33 6.31
CA CYS A 46 16.43 -6.95 6.29
C CYS A 46 16.40 -6.37 7.71
N ASP A 47 16.61 -5.06 7.86
CA ASP A 47 16.51 -4.39 9.17
C ASP A 47 15.10 -3.87 9.48
N ALA A 48 14.31 -3.58 8.44
CA ALA A 48 12.99 -2.98 8.56
C ALA A 48 12.10 -3.33 7.37
N VAL A 49 10.77 -3.28 7.58
CA VAL A 49 9.78 -3.45 6.52
C VAL A 49 8.97 -2.17 6.31
N VAL A 50 8.86 -1.72 5.07
CA VAL A 50 7.97 -0.64 4.65
C VAL A 50 6.84 -1.21 3.80
N HIS A 51 5.67 -1.40 4.40
CA HIS A 51 4.51 -2.01 3.75
C HIS A 51 3.66 -0.96 3.03
N LEU A 52 3.81 -0.89 1.71
CA LEU A 52 3.13 0.07 0.82
C LEU A 52 1.97 -0.54 0.04
N VAL A 53 1.63 -1.81 0.25
CA VAL A 53 0.60 -2.48 -0.56
C VAL A 53 -0.79 -1.93 -0.21
N GLY A 54 -1.52 -1.51 -1.24
CA GLY A 54 -2.90 -1.06 -1.14
C GLY A 54 -3.55 -0.96 -2.52
N ILE A 55 -4.87 -1.07 -2.54
CA ILE A 55 -5.70 -0.87 -3.73
C ILE A 55 -6.78 0.16 -3.43
N ILE A 56 -7.22 0.90 -4.44
CA ILE A 56 -8.30 1.89 -4.32
C ILE A 56 -9.61 1.44 -4.99
N ASP A 57 -9.56 0.34 -5.73
CA ASP A 57 -10.67 -0.23 -6.48
C ASP A 57 -10.64 -1.76 -6.39
N GLU A 58 -11.81 -2.38 -6.26
CA GLU A 58 -11.96 -3.83 -6.14
C GLU A 58 -12.26 -4.45 -7.51
N ARG A 59 -11.69 -5.64 -7.75
CA ARG A 59 -12.07 -6.52 -8.86
C ARG A 59 -12.34 -7.91 -8.32
N PRO A 60 -13.53 -8.14 -7.71
CA PRO A 60 -13.83 -9.40 -7.02
C PRO A 60 -13.72 -10.63 -7.93
N ALA A 61 -14.09 -10.51 -9.21
CA ALA A 61 -13.97 -11.58 -10.20
C ALA A 61 -12.52 -12.06 -10.44
N HIS A 62 -11.53 -11.24 -10.07
CA HIS A 62 -10.11 -11.55 -10.15
C HIS A 62 -9.46 -11.75 -8.77
N GLY A 63 -10.26 -11.87 -7.71
CA GLY A 63 -9.77 -12.01 -6.34
C GLY A 63 -9.04 -10.77 -5.83
N VAL A 64 -9.34 -9.59 -6.37
CA VAL A 64 -8.78 -8.31 -5.91
C VAL A 64 -9.84 -7.64 -5.03
N THR A 65 -9.74 -7.83 -3.72
CA THR A 65 -10.67 -7.23 -2.74
C THR A 65 -9.92 -6.52 -1.63
N PHE A 66 -10.58 -5.57 -0.99
CA PHE A 66 -10.00 -4.79 0.10
C PHE A 66 -9.65 -5.68 1.29
N ASP A 67 -10.53 -6.58 1.71
CA ASP A 67 -10.25 -7.52 2.79
C ASP A 67 -9.02 -8.39 2.47
N ARG A 68 -8.98 -9.00 1.28
CA ARG A 68 -7.90 -9.91 0.93
C ARG A 68 -6.53 -9.20 0.85
N ILE A 69 -6.50 -7.96 0.40
CA ILE A 69 -5.24 -7.23 0.18
C ILE A 69 -4.84 -6.40 1.40
N HIS A 70 -5.75 -5.57 1.92
CA HIS A 70 -5.45 -4.69 3.07
C HIS A 70 -5.38 -5.48 4.36
N VAL A 71 -6.31 -6.41 4.58
CA VAL A 71 -6.43 -7.12 5.85
C VAL A 71 -5.51 -8.34 5.78
N ASP A 72 -5.86 -9.36 4.99
CA ASP A 72 -5.11 -10.63 4.93
C ASP A 72 -3.68 -10.44 4.42
N GLY A 73 -3.51 -9.67 3.35
CA GLY A 73 -2.19 -9.36 2.84
C GLY A 73 -1.27 -8.70 3.87
N THR A 74 -1.80 -7.78 4.69
CA THR A 74 -1.00 -7.17 5.76
C THR A 74 -0.65 -8.17 6.85
N GLN A 75 -1.57 -9.06 7.24
CA GLN A 75 -1.24 -10.10 8.22
C GLN A 75 -0.11 -11.00 7.73
N HIS A 76 -0.16 -11.44 6.48
CA HIS A 76 0.87 -12.30 5.93
C HIS A 76 2.25 -11.62 5.93
N VAL A 77 2.29 -10.31 5.64
CA VAL A 77 3.52 -9.52 5.70
C VAL A 77 4.00 -9.35 7.14
N VAL A 78 3.10 -9.08 8.08
CA VAL A 78 3.40 -8.99 9.52
C VAL A 78 4.00 -10.30 10.03
N ASP A 79 3.35 -11.43 9.74
CA ASP A 79 3.80 -12.76 10.17
C ASP A 79 5.18 -13.08 9.58
N ALA A 80 5.37 -12.83 8.28
CA ALA A 80 6.63 -13.08 7.60
C ALA A 80 7.77 -12.17 8.11
N ALA A 81 7.48 -10.90 8.42
CA ALA A 81 8.44 -9.98 9.02
C ALA A 81 8.83 -10.44 10.43
N ARG A 82 7.86 -10.83 11.26
CA ARG A 82 8.12 -11.35 12.62
C ARG A 82 8.93 -12.63 12.60
N ASN A 83 8.61 -13.56 11.69
CA ASN A 83 9.36 -14.80 11.52
C ASN A 83 10.81 -14.56 11.05
N ALA A 84 11.06 -13.46 10.34
CA ALA A 84 12.41 -13.05 9.93
C ALA A 84 13.16 -12.27 11.03
N GLY A 85 12.55 -12.03 12.20
CA GLY A 85 13.17 -11.27 13.29
C GLY A 85 13.22 -9.76 13.06
N ILE A 86 12.31 -9.23 12.23
CA ILE A 86 12.20 -7.79 12.02
C ILE A 86 11.54 -7.13 13.22
N ASP A 87 12.19 -6.10 13.76
CA ASP A 87 11.68 -5.31 14.89
C ASP A 87 11.18 -3.91 14.49
N CYS A 88 11.42 -3.48 13.24
CA CYS A 88 11.00 -2.19 12.70
C CYS A 88 10.00 -2.32 11.54
N PHE A 89 8.77 -1.83 11.73
CA PHE A 89 7.69 -1.95 10.74
C PHE A 89 6.98 -0.62 10.44
N ILE A 90 7.00 -0.19 9.19
CA ILE A 90 6.30 1.00 8.72
C ILE A 90 5.12 0.59 7.84
N HIS A 91 3.92 1.00 8.21
CA HIS A 91 2.70 0.74 7.44
C HIS A 91 2.16 2.01 6.79
N MET A 92 1.92 1.94 5.49
CA MET A 92 1.17 2.98 4.77
C MET A 92 -0.32 2.68 4.83
N SER A 93 -1.03 3.40 5.70
CA SER A 93 -2.49 3.39 5.78
C SER A 93 -3.12 4.45 4.87
N ALA A 94 -4.22 5.08 5.28
CA ALA A 94 -4.92 6.12 4.55
C ALA A 94 -5.66 7.05 5.53
N ASN A 95 -5.81 8.32 5.15
CA ASN A 95 -6.66 9.25 5.88
C ASN A 95 -8.11 8.75 5.95
N GLY A 96 -8.75 8.96 7.10
CA GLY A 96 -10.10 8.48 7.36
C GLY A 96 -10.21 6.96 7.60
N ALA A 97 -9.10 6.23 7.75
CA ALA A 97 -9.12 4.89 8.31
C ALA A 97 -9.80 4.94 9.69
N ARG A 98 -10.93 4.23 9.80
CA ARG A 98 -11.79 4.21 10.99
C ARG A 98 -12.55 2.88 11.05
N PRO A 99 -13.00 2.47 12.26
CA PRO A 99 -13.81 1.27 12.45
C PRO A 99 -15.24 1.47 11.90
N ASP A 100 -16.27 1.03 12.62
CA ASP A 100 -17.69 1.15 12.25
C ASP A 100 -18.05 2.50 11.62
N ASP A 101 -19.02 2.52 10.70
CA ASP A 101 -19.49 3.69 9.91
C ASP A 101 -18.59 4.16 8.74
N GLY A 102 -17.37 3.61 8.61
CA GLY A 102 -16.50 3.85 7.46
C GLY A 102 -16.93 3.13 6.17
N THR A 103 -16.41 3.55 5.02
CA THR A 103 -16.48 2.76 3.78
C THR A 103 -15.73 1.43 3.92
N ALA A 104 -15.98 0.45 3.04
CA ALA A 104 -15.25 -0.82 3.06
C ALA A 104 -13.72 -0.61 3.00
N TYR A 105 -13.26 0.34 2.17
CA TYR A 105 -11.88 0.77 2.13
C TYR A 105 -11.38 1.29 3.49
N GLN A 106 -12.10 2.22 4.12
CA GLN A 106 -11.69 2.81 5.40
C GLN A 106 -11.61 1.77 6.52
N ARG A 107 -12.60 0.87 6.59
CA ARG A 107 -12.65 -0.20 7.59
C ARG A 107 -11.51 -1.19 7.42
N THR A 108 -11.23 -1.61 6.19
CA THR A 108 -10.15 -2.57 5.92
C THR A 108 -8.76 -1.97 6.17
N LYS A 109 -8.55 -0.69 5.86
CA LYS A 109 -7.32 0.04 6.24
C LYS A 109 -7.19 0.15 7.75
N TRP A 110 -8.26 0.47 8.48
CA TRP A 110 -8.24 0.47 9.96
C TRP A 110 -7.90 -0.90 10.53
N THR A 111 -8.52 -1.97 10.04
CA THR A 111 -8.20 -3.33 10.49
C THR A 111 -6.74 -3.71 10.22
N ALA A 112 -6.18 -3.29 9.08
CA ALA A 112 -4.76 -3.48 8.77
C ALA A 112 -3.84 -2.74 9.76
N GLU A 113 -4.22 -1.53 10.19
CA GLU A 113 -3.49 -0.79 11.22
C GLU A 113 -3.45 -1.54 12.55
N GLN A 114 -4.58 -2.12 12.97
CA GLN A 114 -4.63 -2.91 14.20
C GLN A 114 -3.71 -4.13 14.12
N ARG A 115 -3.67 -4.81 12.97
CA ARG A 115 -2.75 -5.94 12.75
C ARG A 115 -1.29 -5.54 12.94
N VAL A 116 -0.92 -4.32 12.56
CA VAL A 116 0.45 -3.81 12.72
C VAL A 116 0.71 -3.35 14.16
N SER A 117 -0.20 -2.60 14.78
CA SER A 117 -0.02 -2.12 16.16
C SER A 117 0.05 -3.26 17.17
N ASP A 118 -0.70 -4.33 16.92
CA ASP A 118 -0.83 -5.46 17.85
C ASP A 118 0.23 -6.55 17.58
N ALA A 119 1.04 -6.41 16.52
CA ALA A 119 2.04 -7.40 16.11
C ALA A 119 3.22 -7.55 17.09
N GLY A 120 3.43 -6.56 17.96
CA GLY A 120 4.53 -6.56 18.92
C GLY A 120 5.90 -6.30 18.31
N PHE A 121 5.98 -5.42 17.30
CA PHE A 121 7.24 -4.83 16.84
C PHE A 121 7.75 -3.81 17.88
N ASP A 122 9.06 -3.76 18.12
CA ASP A 122 9.66 -2.77 19.03
C ASP A 122 9.53 -1.35 18.49
N HIS A 123 9.59 -1.21 17.17
CA HIS A 123 9.43 0.05 16.47
C HIS A 123 8.39 -0.11 15.36
N TRP A 124 7.32 0.68 15.41
CA TRP A 124 6.39 0.75 14.30
C TRP A 124 5.84 2.16 14.09
N ALA A 125 5.47 2.44 12.84
CA ALA A 125 4.82 3.69 12.47
C ALA A 125 3.70 3.45 11.45
N ILE A 126 2.56 4.09 11.66
CA ILE A 126 1.42 4.06 10.74
C ILE A 126 1.22 5.44 10.15
N PHE A 127 1.40 5.55 8.84
CA PHE A 127 1.16 6.78 8.10
C PHE A 127 -0.28 6.80 7.59
N ARG A 128 -1.03 7.87 7.87
CA ARG A 128 -2.37 8.11 7.33
C ARG A 128 -2.35 9.32 6.38
N PRO A 129 -1.76 9.17 5.17
CA PRO A 129 -1.68 10.28 4.23
C PRO A 129 -3.08 10.66 3.71
N SER A 130 -3.24 11.93 3.35
CA SER A 130 -4.32 12.36 2.46
C SER A 130 -4.06 11.88 1.02
N LEU A 131 -4.77 12.45 0.05
CA LEU A 131 -4.44 12.24 -1.35
C LEU A 131 -3.01 12.71 -1.65
N LEU A 132 -2.21 11.85 -2.26
CA LEU A 132 -0.84 12.15 -2.68
C LEU A 132 -0.85 12.64 -4.13
N PHE A 133 -0.16 13.74 -4.37
CA PHE A 133 0.00 14.34 -5.70
C PHE A 133 1.45 14.24 -6.14
N GLY A 134 1.66 13.98 -7.43
CA GLY A 134 2.99 13.89 -8.02
C GLY A 134 2.93 13.51 -9.48
N THR A 135 4.09 13.43 -10.12
CA THR A 135 4.21 12.96 -11.50
C THR A 135 4.06 11.44 -11.51
N PRO A 136 2.99 10.88 -12.12
CA PRO A 136 2.82 9.43 -12.20
C PRO A 136 3.77 8.80 -13.23
N ASP A 137 4.04 7.51 -13.08
CA ASP A 137 4.74 6.74 -14.09
C ASP A 137 3.93 6.70 -15.41
N PRO A 138 4.60 6.66 -16.57
CA PRO A 138 3.93 6.51 -17.86
C PRO A 138 2.98 5.30 -17.88
N GLY A 139 1.70 5.54 -18.20
CA GLY A 139 0.68 4.49 -18.27
C GLY A 139 0.12 4.03 -16.92
N ARG A 140 0.53 4.64 -15.80
CA ARG A 140 0.02 4.35 -14.44
C ARG A 140 -0.42 5.65 -13.76
N PRO A 141 -1.48 6.31 -14.25
CA PRO A 141 -1.93 7.56 -13.67
C PRO A 141 -2.28 7.36 -12.20
N GLU A 142 -1.90 8.33 -11.36
CA GLU A 142 -2.39 8.39 -9.99
C GLU A 142 -3.86 8.87 -9.98
N PHE A 143 -4.54 8.71 -8.85
CA PHE A 143 -5.98 8.92 -8.70
C PHE A 143 -6.47 10.30 -9.19
N ALA A 144 -5.80 11.40 -8.85
CA ALA A 144 -6.16 12.75 -9.26
C ALA A 144 -6.03 12.96 -10.77
N SER A 145 -4.96 12.46 -11.39
CA SER A 145 -4.76 12.47 -12.84
C SER A 145 -5.83 11.63 -13.54
N GLN A 146 -6.19 10.48 -12.96
CA GLN A 146 -7.28 9.66 -13.47
C GLN A 146 -8.63 10.40 -13.38
N LEU A 147 -8.95 10.97 -12.21
CA LEU A 147 -10.16 11.77 -12.00
C LEU A 147 -10.24 12.95 -12.99
N LEU A 148 -9.12 13.66 -13.19
CA LEU A 148 -9.02 14.76 -14.14
C LEU A 148 -9.31 14.30 -15.57
N ASN A 149 -8.74 13.17 -15.99
CA ASN A 149 -8.88 12.67 -17.35
C ASN A 149 -10.26 12.04 -17.61
N ASP A 150 -10.83 11.36 -16.63
CA ASP A 150 -12.03 10.55 -16.81
C ASP A 150 -13.32 11.32 -16.48
N LEU A 151 -13.26 12.27 -15.54
CA LEU A 151 -14.44 12.97 -15.02
C LEU A 151 -14.47 14.48 -15.31
N VAL A 152 -13.30 15.14 -15.34
CA VAL A 152 -13.23 16.60 -15.49
C VAL A 152 -13.07 17.02 -16.94
N ARG A 153 -12.05 16.50 -17.64
CA ARG A 153 -11.70 16.92 -19.01
C ARG A 153 -12.76 16.57 -20.07
N PRO A 154 -13.44 15.41 -20.03
CA PRO A 154 -14.36 15.04 -21.10
C PRO A 154 -15.71 15.79 -21.04
N PHE A 155 -16.05 16.39 -19.89
CA PHE A 155 -17.38 16.94 -19.63
C PHE A 155 -17.32 18.43 -19.27
N PRO A 156 -18.25 19.26 -19.78
CA PRO A 156 -18.33 20.68 -19.41
C PRO A 156 -18.95 20.91 -18.02
N LEU A 157 -19.35 19.83 -17.32
CA LEU A 157 -20.00 19.87 -16.01
C LEU A 157 -19.24 18.92 -15.07
N LEU A 158 -18.81 19.44 -13.92
CA LEU A 158 -18.14 18.65 -12.89
C LEU A 158 -19.17 18.20 -11.83
N PRO A 159 -19.45 16.89 -11.70
CA PRO A 159 -20.29 16.43 -10.61
C PRO A 159 -19.58 16.66 -9.27
N VAL A 160 -20.29 17.30 -8.34
CA VAL A 160 -19.92 17.35 -6.93
C VAL A 160 -20.65 16.20 -6.25
N PHE A 161 -19.90 15.18 -5.83
CA PHE A 161 -20.48 14.08 -5.07
C PHE A 161 -20.98 14.59 -3.71
N GLY A 162 -21.96 13.92 -3.11
CA GLY A 162 -22.52 14.32 -1.81
C GLY A 162 -23.38 15.59 -1.87
N ASP A 163 -23.35 16.39 -0.81
CA ASP A 163 -24.14 17.63 -0.68
C ASP A 163 -23.35 18.91 -1.02
N GLY A 164 -22.08 18.75 -1.41
CA GLY A 164 -21.17 19.84 -1.76
C GLY A 164 -20.73 20.72 -0.59
N ARG A 165 -20.98 20.32 0.67
CA ARG A 165 -20.59 21.07 1.87
C ARG A 165 -19.35 20.49 2.53
N TYR A 166 -18.34 20.17 1.73
CA TYR A 166 -17.07 19.70 2.25
C TYR A 166 -16.31 20.87 2.88
N GLU A 167 -16.11 20.81 4.20
CA GLU A 167 -15.17 21.68 4.90
C GLU A 167 -13.75 21.11 4.71
N MET A 168 -12.84 21.94 4.20
CA MET A 168 -11.42 21.60 4.08
C MET A 168 -10.66 21.88 5.37
#